data_AF-A0A1S4CSE2-F1
#
_entry.id   AF-A0A1S4CSE2-F1
#
_cell.length_a   1.000
_cell.length_b   1.000
_cell.length_c   1.000
_cell.angle_alpha   90.00
_cell.angle_beta   90.00
_cell.angle_gamma   90.00
#
_symmetry.space_group_name_H-M   'P 1'
#
loop_
_entity.id
_entity.type
_entity.pdbx_description
1 polymer ?
#
loop_
_entity_poly.entity_id
_entity_poly.type
_entity_poly.pdbx_seq_one_letter_code
_entity_poly.pdbx_strand_id
1 'polypeptide(L)'
;MAEEGHKVSLNVYDLSQGLARQLSTTFLGKAIEGIWHTGVVVYGHEYYFGGGIQHAPAGTTPYGTPIRVVDLGVTHVPKDVFEMYLQEISPRYTAETYSLLTHNCNNFSNEVAQFLVGATIPDDILNLPNEVMNSPMGALIMPMIQQLESTLRANAVPQAPQFRPPTVASASQPMVSGGKSQVGEDKSGSVVKPAKREEKPVGEQQKTPANTAVRDPLGDSRSKVQEEITREFAAIMATGTLRASEAAALATKRVMQRYGHTTAALN
;
A
#
# COMPACT_ATOMS: atom_id res chain seq x y z
N MET A 1 38.54 -22.50 -11.83
CA MET A 1 37.35 -23.08 -11.19
C MET A 1 36.19 -22.23 -11.64
N ALA A 2 35.18 -22.80 -12.31
CA ALA A 2 34.00 -22.01 -12.68
C ALA A 2 33.30 -21.63 -11.37
N GLU A 3 33.04 -20.34 -11.14
CA GLU A 3 32.23 -19.93 -9.99
C GLU A 3 30.84 -20.57 -10.15
N GLU A 4 30.39 -21.26 -9.10
CA GLU A 4 29.04 -21.84 -9.07
C GLU A 4 28.03 -20.70 -9.08
N GLY A 5 27.32 -20.55 -10.19
CA GLY A 5 26.21 -19.62 -10.28
C GLY A 5 25.01 -20.10 -9.44
N HIS A 6 24.36 -19.18 -8.77
CA HIS A 6 23.17 -19.43 -7.95
C HIS A 6 21.90 -18.98 -8.68
N LYS A 7 20.89 -19.85 -8.74
CA LYS A 7 19.60 -19.50 -9.34
C LYS A 7 18.89 -18.43 -8.50
N VAL A 8 18.33 -17.44 -9.19
CA VAL A 8 17.52 -16.37 -8.62
C VAL A 8 16.12 -16.46 -9.19
N SER A 9 15.10 -16.46 -8.33
CA SER A 9 13.70 -16.45 -8.74
C SER A 9 12.87 -15.46 -7.94
N LEU A 10 11.79 -14.98 -8.52
CA LEU A 10 10.80 -14.11 -7.87
C LEU A 10 9.56 -14.93 -7.52
N ASN A 11 9.27 -15.04 -6.23
CA ASN A 11 7.98 -15.55 -5.76
C ASN A 11 6.95 -14.42 -5.80
N VAL A 12 5.78 -14.68 -6.37
CA VAL A 12 4.67 -13.74 -6.47
C VAL A 12 3.46 -14.30 -5.73
N TYR A 13 2.88 -13.48 -4.85
CA TYR A 13 1.71 -13.81 -4.04
C TYR A 13 0.60 -12.80 -4.29
N ASP A 14 -0.66 -13.26 -4.20
CA ASP A 14 -1.83 -12.38 -4.16
C ASP A 14 -2.31 -12.22 -2.71
N LEU A 15 -2.05 -11.05 -2.12
CA LEU A 15 -2.47 -10.72 -0.75
C LEU A 15 -3.99 -10.67 -0.59
N SER A 16 -4.74 -10.53 -1.69
CA SER A 16 -6.21 -10.55 -1.65
C SER A 16 -6.80 -11.96 -1.63
N GLN A 17 -5.99 -12.99 -1.88
CA GLN A 17 -6.43 -14.38 -2.00
C GLN A 17 -7.59 -14.56 -2.99
N GLY A 18 -7.54 -13.85 -4.12
CA GLY A 18 -8.56 -13.87 -5.18
C GLY A 18 -9.74 -12.90 -4.97
N LEU A 19 -9.85 -12.25 -3.80
CA LEU A 19 -10.92 -11.28 -3.55
C LEU A 19 -10.79 -10.02 -4.41
N ALA A 20 -9.56 -9.57 -4.70
CA ALA A 20 -9.36 -8.41 -5.56
C ALA A 20 -9.96 -8.68 -6.95
N ARG A 21 -9.72 -9.87 -7.51
CA ARG A 21 -10.28 -10.27 -8.81
C ARG A 21 -11.81 -10.34 -8.78
N GLN A 22 -12.41 -10.86 -7.71
CA GLN A 22 -13.87 -11.00 -7.60
C GLN A 22 -14.58 -9.65 -7.41
N LEU A 23 -14.03 -8.77 -6.59
CA LEU A 23 -14.65 -7.49 -6.25
C LEU A 23 -14.34 -6.41 -7.29
N SER A 24 -13.18 -6.48 -7.95
CA SER A 24 -12.75 -5.42 -8.85
C SER A 24 -13.60 -5.26 -10.10
N THR A 25 -14.05 -6.33 -10.73
CA THR A 25 -14.97 -6.22 -11.87
C THR A 25 -16.31 -5.57 -11.51
N THR A 26 -16.81 -5.80 -10.29
CA THR A 26 -18.11 -5.30 -9.83
C THR A 26 -18.04 -3.83 -9.37
N PHE A 27 -16.93 -3.43 -8.74
CA PHE A 27 -16.79 -2.09 -8.15
C PHE A 27 -15.89 -1.14 -8.96
N LEU A 28 -14.91 -1.65 -9.71
CA LEU A 28 -13.89 -0.85 -10.37
C LEU A 28 -14.04 -0.75 -11.90
N GLY A 29 -14.92 -1.55 -12.52
CA GLY A 29 -15.07 -1.56 -13.99
C GLY A 29 -13.82 -2.02 -14.76
N LYS A 30 -12.75 -2.39 -14.05
CA LYS A 30 -11.52 -3.01 -14.51
C LYS A 30 -11.16 -4.11 -13.51
N ALA A 31 -10.74 -5.27 -14.00
CA ALA A 31 -10.25 -6.34 -13.14
C ALA A 31 -8.88 -5.95 -12.56
N ILE A 32 -8.80 -5.74 -11.25
CA ILE A 32 -7.54 -5.84 -10.52
C ILE A 32 -7.32 -7.33 -10.27
N GLU A 33 -6.31 -7.92 -10.92
CA GLU A 33 -6.09 -9.36 -10.86
C GLU A 33 -5.62 -9.86 -9.50
N GLY A 34 -4.98 -8.99 -8.71
CA GLY A 34 -4.49 -9.31 -7.38
C GLY A 34 -3.84 -8.11 -6.71
N ILE A 35 -3.51 -8.27 -5.43
CA ILE A 35 -2.63 -7.36 -4.71
C ILE A 35 -1.27 -8.05 -4.60
N TRP A 36 -0.35 -7.66 -5.46
CA TRP A 36 0.92 -8.36 -5.59
C TRP A 36 1.86 -8.09 -4.41
N HIS A 37 2.30 -9.17 -3.78
CA HIS A 37 3.47 -9.21 -2.92
C HIS A 37 4.54 -10.06 -3.56
N THR A 38 5.80 -9.66 -3.42
CA THR A 38 6.93 -10.38 -4.00
C THR A 38 8.06 -10.60 -3.00
N GLY A 39 8.76 -11.72 -3.19
CA GLY A 39 9.99 -12.07 -2.51
C GLY A 39 11.02 -12.65 -3.47
N VAL A 40 12.29 -12.28 -3.32
CA VAL A 40 13.39 -12.81 -4.13
C VAL A 40 13.96 -14.04 -3.43
N VAL A 41 14.00 -15.16 -4.15
CA VAL A 41 14.56 -16.43 -3.67
C VAL A 41 15.95 -16.63 -4.24
N VAL A 42 16.94 -16.74 -3.35
CA VAL A 42 18.35 -17.00 -3.68
C VAL A 42 19.06 -17.59 -2.44
N TYR A 43 20.10 -18.40 -2.63
CA TYR A 43 20.86 -19.05 -1.54
C TYR A 43 19.98 -19.84 -0.53
N GLY A 44 18.88 -20.43 -1.01
CA GLY A 44 17.93 -21.19 -0.18
C GLY A 44 17.01 -20.34 0.71
N HIS A 45 17.05 -19.02 0.58
CA HIS A 45 16.27 -18.08 1.37
C HIS A 45 15.39 -17.22 0.46
N GLU A 46 14.26 -16.77 0.99
CA GLU A 46 13.37 -15.80 0.39
C GLU A 46 13.49 -14.47 1.14
N TYR A 47 13.79 -13.39 0.41
CA TYR A 47 14.01 -12.05 0.92
C TYR A 47 12.89 -11.12 0.46
N TYR A 48 12.32 -10.33 1.38
CA TYR A 48 11.22 -9.43 1.08
C TYR A 48 11.22 -8.22 2.01
N PHE A 49 10.47 -7.17 1.65
CA PHE A 49 10.34 -5.95 2.46
C PHE A 49 8.95 -5.84 3.09
N GLY A 50 8.93 -5.52 4.38
CA GLY A 50 7.73 -5.23 5.18
C GLY A 50 8.05 -4.17 6.24
N GLY A 51 8.05 -4.54 7.51
CA GLY A 51 8.54 -3.70 8.63
C GLY A 51 10.07 -3.55 8.68
N GLY A 52 10.76 -3.78 7.57
CA GLY A 52 12.19 -4.02 7.49
C GLY A 52 12.51 -5.02 6.39
N ILE A 53 13.80 -5.19 6.08
CA ILE A 53 14.25 -6.30 5.22
C ILE A 53 14.11 -7.60 6.02
N GLN A 54 13.26 -8.49 5.54
CA GLN A 54 12.98 -9.78 6.15
C GLN A 54 13.55 -10.89 5.27
N HIS A 55 13.92 -12.01 5.89
CA HIS A 55 14.21 -13.23 5.17
C HIS A 55 13.73 -14.46 5.92
N ALA A 56 13.37 -15.51 5.18
CA ALA A 56 13.04 -16.82 5.72
C ALA A 56 13.58 -17.90 4.78
N PRO A 57 13.72 -19.17 5.23
CA PRO A 57 13.92 -20.28 4.32
C PRO A 57 12.88 -20.26 3.18
N ALA A 58 13.31 -20.58 1.96
CA ALA A 58 12.43 -20.55 0.80
C ALA A 58 11.21 -21.46 1.01
N GLY A 59 10.01 -20.94 0.76
CA GLY A 59 8.75 -21.68 0.94
C GLY A 59 8.24 -21.75 2.38
N THR A 60 8.88 -21.06 3.34
CA THR A 60 8.39 -20.96 4.73
C THR A 60 7.91 -19.56 5.10
N THR A 61 7.74 -18.68 4.12
CA THR A 61 7.20 -17.34 4.36
C THR A 61 5.73 -17.42 4.79
N PRO A 62 5.23 -16.45 5.57
CA PRO A 62 3.86 -16.51 6.07
C PRO A 62 2.81 -16.23 4.98
N TYR A 63 3.24 -15.95 3.74
CA TYR A 63 2.39 -15.70 2.58
C TYR A 63 1.93 -16.98 1.87
N GLY A 64 2.39 -18.15 2.31
CA GLY A 64 1.94 -19.45 1.81
C GLY A 64 2.66 -19.87 0.53
N THR A 65 1.93 -20.44 -0.42
CA THR A 65 2.49 -20.90 -1.70
C THR A 65 2.39 -19.78 -2.74
N PRO A 66 3.49 -19.45 -3.45
CA PRO A 66 3.44 -18.44 -4.50
C PRO A 66 2.50 -18.89 -5.63
N ILE A 67 1.69 -17.96 -6.13
CA ILE A 67 0.79 -18.21 -7.27
C ILE A 67 1.54 -18.24 -8.60
N ARG A 68 2.73 -17.62 -8.62
CA ARG A 68 3.61 -17.52 -9.78
C ARG A 68 5.05 -17.43 -9.28
N VAL A 69 5.94 -18.21 -9.90
CA VAL A 69 7.38 -18.16 -9.68
C VAL A 69 8.03 -17.73 -11.00
N VAL A 70 8.73 -16.61 -11.00
CA VAL A 70 9.40 -16.06 -12.19
C VAL A 70 10.89 -16.37 -12.10
N ASP A 71 11.46 -16.94 -13.16
CA ASP A 71 12.91 -17.13 -13.25
C ASP A 71 13.56 -15.79 -13.58
N LEU A 72 14.45 -15.31 -12.69
CA LEU A 72 15.18 -14.05 -12.88
C LEU A 72 16.57 -14.28 -13.47
N GLY A 73 17.08 -15.53 -13.46
CA GLY A 73 18.37 -15.89 -13.99
C GLY A 73 19.32 -16.46 -12.93
N VAL A 74 20.62 -16.25 -13.16
CA VAL A 74 21.70 -16.82 -12.34
C VAL A 74 22.64 -15.71 -11.91
N THR A 75 22.89 -15.62 -10.60
CA THR A 75 23.86 -14.68 -10.02
C THR A 75 25.17 -15.40 -9.71
N HIS A 76 26.27 -14.68 -9.84
CA HIS A 76 27.59 -15.12 -9.36
C HIS A 76 28.04 -14.29 -8.15
N VAL A 77 27.14 -13.43 -7.62
CA VAL A 77 27.42 -12.67 -6.41
C VAL A 77 27.56 -13.66 -5.25
N PRO A 78 28.63 -13.60 -4.44
CA PRO A 78 28.73 -14.41 -3.25
C PRO A 78 27.66 -14.05 -2.20
N LYS A 79 27.21 -15.03 -1.42
CA LYS A 79 26.15 -14.83 -0.42
C LYS A 79 26.52 -13.75 0.62
N ASP A 80 27.75 -13.73 1.09
CA ASP A 80 28.28 -12.74 2.04
C ASP A 80 28.26 -11.33 1.46
N VAL A 81 28.64 -11.18 0.18
CA VAL A 81 28.56 -9.90 -0.54
C VAL A 81 27.10 -9.43 -0.65
N PHE A 82 26.18 -10.34 -0.92
CA PHE A 82 24.74 -10.02 -0.95
C PHE A 82 24.22 -9.61 0.43
N GLU A 83 24.60 -10.30 1.50
CA GLU A 83 24.22 -9.94 2.87
C GLU A 83 24.79 -8.58 3.30
N MET A 84 26.02 -8.25 2.90
CA MET A 84 26.60 -6.92 3.08
C MET A 84 25.80 -5.85 2.33
N TYR A 85 25.42 -6.11 1.08
CA TYR A 85 24.57 -5.21 0.31
C TYR A 85 23.20 -4.99 0.99
N LEU A 86 22.56 -6.05 1.50
CA LEU A 86 21.31 -5.92 2.25
C LEU A 86 21.48 -5.04 3.50
N GLN A 87 22.60 -5.17 4.22
CA GLN A 87 22.91 -4.31 5.36
C GLN A 87 23.09 -2.84 4.93
N GLU A 88 23.77 -2.59 3.82
CA GLU A 88 23.99 -1.24 3.27
C GLU A 88 22.67 -0.54 2.90
N ILE A 89 21.73 -1.25 2.29
CA ILE A 89 20.45 -0.67 1.87
C ILE A 89 19.40 -0.66 3.00
N SER A 90 19.61 -1.41 4.08
CA SER A 90 18.66 -1.52 5.20
C SER A 90 18.17 -0.18 5.78
N PRO A 91 18.96 0.91 5.86
CA PRO A 91 18.47 2.20 6.35
C PRO A 91 17.41 2.85 5.44
N ARG A 92 17.30 2.43 4.17
CA ARG A 92 16.23 2.86 3.25
C ARG A 92 14.99 1.96 3.31
N TYR A 93 15.11 0.77 3.90
CA TYR A 93 14.07 -0.25 3.96
C TYR A 93 13.69 -0.53 5.41
N THR A 94 13.06 0.45 6.06
CA THR A 94 12.58 0.35 7.44
C THR A 94 11.07 0.32 7.49
N ALA A 95 10.50 -0.02 8.65
CA ALA A 95 9.06 0.12 8.86
C ALA A 95 8.59 1.54 8.55
N GLU A 96 9.37 2.56 8.90
CA GLU A 96 9.05 3.98 8.69
C GLU A 96 8.94 4.35 7.22
N THR A 97 9.83 3.81 6.39
CA THR A 97 9.92 4.14 4.96
C THR A 97 8.98 3.32 4.08
N TYR A 98 8.38 2.25 4.60
CA TYR A 98 7.47 1.40 3.84
C TYR A 98 6.21 2.17 3.41
N SER A 99 5.96 2.25 2.11
CA SER A 99 4.70 2.74 1.55
C SER A 99 4.18 1.76 0.52
N LEU A 100 2.92 1.33 0.67
CA LEU A 100 2.32 0.36 -0.24
C LEU A 100 2.29 0.86 -1.68
N LEU A 101 2.23 2.17 -1.90
CA LEU A 101 2.11 2.75 -3.24
C LEU A 101 3.45 3.09 -3.89
N THR A 102 4.45 3.51 -3.12
CA THR A 102 5.67 4.11 -3.67
C THR A 102 6.97 3.45 -3.22
N HIS A 103 6.97 2.70 -2.12
CA HIS A 103 8.17 2.06 -1.57
C HIS A 103 7.80 0.78 -0.81
N ASN A 104 7.56 -0.30 -1.55
CA ASN A 104 7.02 -1.56 -1.03
C ASN A 104 7.93 -2.76 -1.38
N CYS A 105 7.46 -3.96 -1.04
CA CYS A 105 8.08 -5.24 -1.38
C CYS A 105 8.46 -5.42 -2.86
N ASN A 106 7.71 -4.85 -3.79
CA ASN A 106 7.97 -4.95 -5.23
C ASN A 106 9.13 -4.02 -5.63
N ASN A 107 9.22 -2.82 -5.05
CA ASN A 107 10.37 -1.93 -5.25
C ASN A 107 11.66 -2.57 -4.71
N PHE A 108 11.59 -3.15 -3.51
CA PHE A 108 12.70 -3.88 -2.91
C PHE A 108 13.14 -5.06 -3.79
N SER A 109 12.20 -5.92 -4.21
CA SER A 109 12.49 -7.08 -5.05
C SER A 109 13.11 -6.67 -6.39
N ASN A 110 12.68 -5.54 -6.96
CA ASN A 110 13.27 -5.01 -8.17
C ASN A 110 14.72 -4.52 -7.96
N GLU A 111 14.99 -3.81 -6.87
CA GLU A 111 16.36 -3.35 -6.55
C GLU A 111 17.30 -4.55 -6.34
N VAL A 112 16.84 -5.56 -5.59
CA VAL A 112 17.59 -6.79 -5.35
C VAL A 112 17.80 -7.59 -6.64
N ALA A 113 16.79 -7.69 -7.51
CA ALA A 113 16.93 -8.37 -8.81
C ALA A 113 17.97 -7.66 -9.71
N GLN A 114 17.97 -6.32 -9.73
CA GLN A 114 18.97 -5.54 -10.46
C GLN A 114 20.38 -5.78 -9.93
N PHE A 115 20.55 -5.82 -8.61
CA PHE A 115 21.85 -6.09 -7.99
C PHE A 115 22.36 -7.51 -8.29
N LEU A 116 21.50 -8.53 -8.18
CA LEU A 116 21.92 -9.93 -8.32
C LEU A 116 22.13 -10.36 -9.77
N VAL A 117 21.26 -9.94 -10.69
CA VAL A 117 21.20 -10.47 -12.06
C VAL A 117 21.09 -9.39 -13.14
N GLY A 118 21.03 -8.10 -12.77
CA GLY A 118 20.90 -7.00 -13.74
C GLY A 118 19.54 -6.96 -14.44
N ALA A 119 18.53 -7.65 -13.90
CA ALA A 119 17.19 -7.74 -14.48
C ALA A 119 16.16 -6.98 -13.63
N THR A 120 15.04 -6.61 -14.25
CA THR A 120 13.87 -6.06 -13.55
C THR A 120 12.84 -7.15 -13.28
N ILE A 121 11.98 -6.93 -12.28
CA ILE A 121 10.80 -7.76 -12.12
C ILE A 121 9.71 -7.38 -13.14
N PRO A 122 8.67 -8.21 -13.36
CA PRO A 122 7.61 -7.91 -14.33
C PRO A 122 6.90 -6.56 -14.10
N ASP A 123 6.69 -5.81 -15.18
CA ASP A 123 6.13 -4.46 -15.16
C ASP A 123 4.69 -4.40 -14.63
N ASP A 124 3.90 -5.46 -14.81
CA ASP A 124 2.55 -5.58 -14.25
C ASP A 124 2.55 -5.55 -12.71
N ILE A 125 3.63 -6.01 -12.08
CA ILE A 125 3.78 -5.98 -10.64
C ILE A 125 4.18 -4.57 -10.17
N LEU A 126 5.15 -3.95 -10.84
CA LEU A 126 5.67 -2.63 -10.48
C LEU A 126 4.66 -1.52 -10.72
N ASN A 127 3.88 -1.60 -11.80
CA ASN A 127 2.93 -0.56 -12.18
C ASN A 127 1.56 -0.68 -11.52
N LEU A 128 1.28 -1.77 -10.79
CA LEU A 128 -0.01 -1.98 -10.13
C LEU A 128 -0.46 -0.77 -9.28
N PRO A 129 0.39 -0.14 -8.43
CA PRO A 129 -0.02 1.04 -7.68
C PRO A 129 -0.50 2.21 -8.56
N ASN A 130 0.20 2.45 -9.68
CA ASN A 130 -0.16 3.52 -10.62
C ASN A 130 -1.49 3.23 -11.31
N GLU A 131 -1.74 1.98 -11.69
CA GLU A 131 -3.02 1.58 -12.28
C GLU A 131 -4.19 1.79 -11.31
N VAL A 132 -3.98 1.44 -10.04
CA VAL A 132 -4.98 1.60 -8.99
C VAL A 132 -5.27 3.09 -8.74
N MET A 133 -4.23 3.92 -8.60
CA MET A 133 -4.38 5.35 -8.30
C MET A 133 -4.95 6.16 -9.48
N ASN A 134 -4.69 5.74 -10.71
CA ASN A 134 -5.28 6.37 -11.90
C ASN A 134 -6.72 5.91 -12.19
N SER A 135 -7.27 4.98 -11.40
CA SER A 135 -8.67 4.56 -11.53
C SER A 135 -9.62 5.53 -10.81
N PRO A 136 -10.87 5.69 -11.28
CA PRO A 136 -11.89 6.48 -10.57
C PRO A 136 -12.15 6.05 -9.12
N MET A 137 -11.78 4.82 -8.77
CA MET A 137 -11.94 4.23 -7.44
C MET A 137 -10.70 4.37 -6.55
N GLY A 138 -9.54 4.78 -7.07
CA GLY A 138 -8.29 4.87 -6.31
C GLY A 138 -8.44 5.70 -5.03
N ALA A 139 -9.14 6.84 -5.13
CA ALA A 139 -9.45 7.69 -3.98
C ALA A 139 -10.40 7.04 -2.96
N LEU A 140 -11.32 6.19 -3.42
CA LEU A 140 -12.34 5.57 -2.58
C LEU A 140 -11.81 4.35 -1.81
N ILE A 141 -10.82 3.65 -2.35
CA ILE A 141 -10.18 2.51 -1.70
C ILE A 141 -8.93 2.91 -0.89
N MET A 142 -8.60 4.19 -0.85
CA MET A 142 -7.43 4.70 -0.11
C MET A 142 -7.42 4.29 1.38
N PRO A 143 -8.56 4.27 2.11
CA PRO A 143 -8.57 3.78 3.49
C PRO A 143 -8.18 2.29 3.60
N MET A 144 -8.57 1.47 2.62
CA MET A 144 -8.21 0.05 2.58
C MET A 144 -6.72 -0.14 2.28
N ILE A 145 -6.17 0.67 1.37
CA ILE A 145 -4.73 0.72 1.06
C ILE A 145 -3.92 1.06 2.32
N GLN A 146 -4.35 2.07 3.09
CA GLN A 146 -3.69 2.47 4.33
C GLN A 146 -3.75 1.38 5.40
N GLN A 147 -4.89 0.69 5.55
CA GLN A 147 -5.02 -0.43 6.47
C GLN A 147 -4.09 -1.60 6.09
N LEU A 148 -3.99 -1.91 4.80
CA LEU A 148 -3.10 -2.92 4.29
C LEU A 148 -1.62 -2.55 4.52
N GLU A 149 -1.26 -1.30 4.24
CA GLU A 149 0.08 -0.77 4.51
C GLU A 149 0.45 -0.91 5.99
N SER A 150 -0.45 -0.53 6.90
CA SER A 150 -0.23 -0.65 8.34
C SER A 150 0.02 -2.11 8.77
N THR A 151 -0.66 -3.07 8.13
CA THR A 151 -0.49 -4.50 8.39
C THR A 151 0.89 -4.98 7.96
N LEU A 152 1.33 -4.61 6.76
CA LEU A 152 2.63 -5.01 6.21
C LEU A 152 3.80 -4.34 6.94
N ARG A 153 3.64 -3.07 7.36
CA ARG A 153 4.58 -2.35 8.22
C ARG A 153 4.78 -3.05 9.57
N ALA A 154 3.75 -3.71 10.08
CA ALA A 154 3.83 -4.49 11.32
C ALA A 154 4.36 -5.92 11.11
N ASN A 155 4.89 -6.26 9.92
CA ASN A 155 5.28 -7.62 9.54
C ASN A 155 4.14 -8.66 9.70
N ALA A 156 2.89 -8.22 9.65
CA ALA A 156 1.73 -9.09 9.68
C ALA A 156 1.27 -9.45 8.26
N VAL A 157 0.72 -10.65 8.10
CA VAL A 157 0.13 -11.08 6.82
C VAL A 157 -1.32 -10.62 6.76
N PRO A 158 -1.72 -9.94 5.66
CA PRO A 158 -3.10 -9.56 5.44
C PRO A 158 -4.01 -10.79 5.47
N GLN A 159 -5.03 -10.74 6.32
CA GLN A 159 -6.07 -11.76 6.35
C GLN A 159 -7.17 -11.36 5.38
N ALA A 160 -7.60 -12.29 4.53
CA ALA A 160 -8.83 -12.12 3.77
C ALA A 160 -10.01 -11.91 4.76
N PRO A 161 -10.92 -10.95 4.52
CA PRO A 161 -12.08 -10.75 5.38
C PRO A 161 -12.88 -12.06 5.52
N GLN A 162 -12.90 -12.62 6.73
CA GLN A 162 -13.69 -13.81 7.05
C GLN A 162 -15.15 -13.41 7.25
N PHE A 163 -16.03 -13.81 6.33
CA PHE A 163 -17.47 -13.82 6.61
C PHE A 163 -17.75 -14.94 7.61
N ARG A 164 -17.82 -14.58 8.90
CA ARG A 164 -18.36 -15.48 9.91
C ARG A 164 -19.88 -15.31 9.95
N PRO A 165 -20.67 -16.32 9.54
CA PRO A 165 -22.09 -16.29 9.85
C PRO A 165 -22.25 -16.25 11.38
N PRO A 166 -23.21 -15.49 11.92
CA PRO A 166 -23.42 -15.44 13.36
C PRO A 166 -23.80 -16.84 13.85
N THR A 167 -22.95 -17.44 14.67
CA THR A 167 -23.30 -18.65 15.42
C THR A 167 -24.44 -18.28 16.36
N VAL A 168 -25.61 -18.89 16.14
CA VAL A 168 -26.71 -18.83 17.09
C VAL A 168 -26.24 -19.41 18.42
N ALA A 169 -26.07 -18.54 19.41
CA ALA A 169 -25.72 -18.94 20.77
C ALA A 169 -26.87 -19.79 21.32
N SER A 170 -26.61 -21.09 21.52
CA SER A 170 -27.54 -21.95 22.24
C SER A 170 -27.47 -21.56 23.72
N ALA A 171 -28.58 -21.03 24.23
CA ALA A 171 -28.72 -20.67 25.63
C ALA A 171 -28.86 -21.94 26.47
N SER A 172 -28.00 -22.10 27.47
CA SER A 172 -28.24 -23.03 28.58
C SER A 172 -27.71 -22.44 29.88
N GLN A 173 -28.67 -22.01 30.71
CA GLN A 173 -28.58 -21.90 32.17
C GLN A 173 -29.42 -23.07 32.76
N PRO A 174 -29.19 -23.56 34.00
CA PRO A 174 -29.18 -22.72 35.20
C PRO A 174 -28.27 -23.09 36.40
N MET A 175 -28.16 -22.04 37.23
CA MET A 175 -27.73 -21.82 38.62
C MET A 175 -27.69 -23.00 39.63
N VAL A 176 -26.64 -23.06 40.47
CA VAL A 176 -26.71 -23.47 41.90
C VAL A 176 -25.78 -22.61 42.75
N SER A 177 -26.33 -22.10 43.85
CA SER A 177 -25.72 -21.33 44.94
C SER A 177 -25.17 -22.25 46.03
N GLY A 178 -24.05 -21.86 46.68
CA GLY A 178 -23.56 -22.48 47.91
C GLY A 178 -22.34 -21.74 48.47
N GLY A 179 -22.54 -20.96 49.54
CA GLY A 179 -21.49 -20.18 50.20
C GLY A 179 -20.89 -20.82 51.46
N LYS A 180 -19.70 -20.33 51.87
CA LYS A 180 -19.19 -20.05 53.24
C LYS A 180 -17.68 -19.72 53.15
N SER A 181 -17.25 -18.52 53.62
CA SER A 181 -16.44 -18.27 54.86
C SER A 181 -14.96 -18.71 54.73
N GLN A 182 -13.89 -18.00 55.13
CA GLN A 182 -13.63 -16.85 56.02
C GLN A 182 -12.12 -16.47 55.93
N VAL A 183 -11.78 -15.18 56.16
CA VAL A 183 -10.65 -14.59 56.97
C VAL A 183 -9.19 -14.92 56.56
N GLY A 184 -8.18 -14.03 56.56
CA GLY A 184 -7.91 -12.62 56.93
C GLY A 184 -6.61 -12.20 56.18
N GLU A 185 -5.94 -11.05 56.31
CA GLU A 185 -5.86 -9.96 57.28
C GLU A 185 -5.06 -8.82 56.58
N ASP A 186 -5.39 -7.56 56.89
CA ASP A 186 -4.54 -6.36 57.08
C ASP A 186 -3.25 -6.14 56.24
N LYS A 187 -2.88 -4.94 55.76
CA LYS A 187 -3.06 -3.58 56.33
C LYS A 187 -2.55 -2.49 55.36
N SER A 188 -3.11 -1.28 55.55
CA SER A 188 -2.49 0.05 55.37
C SER A 188 -2.27 0.56 53.92
N GLY A 189 -2.68 1.76 53.51
CA GLY A 189 -3.31 2.87 54.20
C GLY A 189 -3.37 4.11 53.27
N SER A 190 -4.28 5.03 53.61
CA SER A 190 -4.38 6.45 53.20
C SER A 190 -4.76 6.76 51.73
N VAL A 191 -6.00 7.14 51.38
CA VAL A 191 -6.81 8.36 51.69
C VAL A 191 -6.56 9.57 50.74
N VAL A 192 -7.51 9.71 49.78
CA VAL A 192 -8.30 10.91 49.39
C VAL A 192 -7.55 12.09 48.71
N LYS A 193 -7.73 12.34 47.39
CA LYS A 193 -8.73 13.24 46.69
C LYS A 193 -8.53 14.76 46.96
N PRO A 194 -9.11 15.72 46.19
CA PRO A 194 -9.46 15.77 44.76
C PRO A 194 -9.26 17.19 44.07
N ALA A 195 -9.54 17.24 42.75
CA ALA A 195 -10.26 18.29 41.97
C ALA A 195 -9.68 19.69 41.59
N LYS A 196 -9.94 20.03 40.29
CA LYS A 196 -10.25 21.34 39.64
C LYS A 196 -9.12 22.39 39.54
N ARG A 197 -8.99 23.29 38.53
CA ARG A 197 -9.66 23.69 37.26
C ARG A 197 -8.81 24.83 36.60
N GLU A 198 -9.01 25.12 35.30
CA GLU A 198 -8.62 26.36 34.54
C GLU A 198 -7.10 26.57 34.28
N GLU A 199 -6.54 27.14 33.20
CA GLU A 199 -6.99 27.85 31.98
C GLU A 199 -5.77 27.95 30.99
N LYS A 200 -6.02 28.34 29.72
CA LYS A 200 -5.06 28.60 28.60
C LYS A 200 -4.21 29.87 28.82
N PRO A 201 -3.04 30.13 28.14
CA PRO A 201 -2.99 30.44 26.68
C PRO A 201 -1.70 30.15 25.87
N VAL A 202 -1.92 30.16 24.54
CA VAL A 202 -1.10 30.54 23.34
C VAL A 202 0.43 30.73 23.46
N GLY A 203 1.17 30.11 22.54
CA GLY A 203 2.58 30.40 22.23
C GLY A 203 3.05 29.86 20.86
N GLU A 204 3.11 30.76 19.88
CA GLU A 204 4.02 30.91 18.72
C GLU A 204 4.51 29.73 17.83
N GLN A 205 4.22 29.89 16.53
CA GLN A 205 4.79 29.20 15.38
C GLN A 205 6.18 29.75 15.03
N GLN A 206 7.16 28.87 14.83
CA GLN A 206 8.47 29.21 14.28
C GLN A 206 8.59 28.70 12.84
N LYS A 207 8.76 29.64 11.90
CA LYS A 207 9.01 29.42 10.46
C LYS A 207 10.47 29.05 10.22
N THR A 208 10.72 28.16 9.26
CA THR A 208 12.00 28.02 8.54
C THR A 208 11.78 28.17 7.03
N PRO A 209 12.74 28.73 6.26
CA PRO A 209 12.46 29.32 4.95
C PRO A 209 12.58 28.34 3.78
N ALA A 210 11.75 28.58 2.76
CA ALA A 210 11.67 27.85 1.50
C ALA A 210 12.81 28.20 0.55
N ASN A 211 13.37 27.18 -0.10
CA ASN A 211 14.32 27.29 -1.20
C ASN A 211 13.57 27.27 -2.54
N THR A 212 14.00 28.14 -3.45
CA THR A 212 13.41 28.49 -4.76
C THR A 212 13.27 27.31 -5.73
N ALA A 213 12.05 27.04 -6.20
CA ALA A 213 11.76 26.10 -7.29
C ALA A 213 11.68 26.82 -8.64
N VAL A 214 12.45 26.33 -9.61
CA VAL A 214 12.41 26.68 -11.03
C VAL A 214 11.06 26.22 -11.60
N ARG A 215 10.29 27.15 -12.20
CA ARG A 215 8.96 26.88 -12.76
C ARG A 215 9.09 26.19 -14.13
N ASP A 216 8.57 24.97 -14.23
CA ASP A 216 8.43 24.21 -15.47
C ASP A 216 7.20 24.71 -16.27
N PRO A 217 7.36 25.27 -17.49
CA PRO A 217 6.27 25.80 -18.30
C PRO A 217 5.25 24.74 -18.79
N LEU A 218 5.57 23.45 -18.70
CA LEU A 218 4.62 22.36 -19.02
C LEU A 218 3.63 22.07 -17.89
N GLY A 219 4.03 22.31 -16.64
CA GLY A 219 3.16 22.13 -15.46
C GLY A 219 2.01 23.13 -15.41
N ASP A 220 2.29 24.40 -15.78
CA ASP A 220 1.26 25.45 -15.85
C ASP A 220 0.22 25.17 -16.95
N SER A 221 0.63 24.56 -18.07
CA SER A 221 -0.25 24.24 -19.19
C SER A 221 -1.20 23.08 -18.88
N ARG A 222 -0.70 22.02 -18.22
CA ARG A 222 -1.54 20.89 -17.77
C ARG A 222 -2.52 21.30 -16.67
N SER A 223 -2.08 22.15 -15.75
CA SER A 223 -2.93 22.65 -14.65
C SER A 223 -4.11 23.47 -15.18
N LYS A 224 -3.89 24.31 -16.19
CA LYS A 224 -4.96 25.10 -16.85
C LYS A 224 -6.00 24.22 -17.55
N VAL A 225 -5.56 23.18 -18.27
CA VAL A 225 -6.47 22.25 -18.95
C VAL A 225 -7.32 21.49 -17.92
N GLN A 226 -6.72 21.06 -16.81
CA GLN A 226 -7.43 20.34 -15.75
C GLN A 226 -8.48 21.23 -15.05
N GLU A 227 -8.15 22.51 -14.82
CA GLU A 227 -9.08 23.48 -14.22
C GLU A 227 -10.27 23.77 -15.14
N GLU A 228 -10.05 23.87 -16.45
CA GLU A 228 -11.12 24.03 -17.44
C GLU A 228 -12.03 22.80 -17.57
N ILE A 229 -11.46 21.59 -17.54
CA ILE A 229 -12.26 20.34 -17.56
C ILE A 229 -13.16 20.30 -16.33
N THR A 230 -12.62 20.65 -15.17
CA THR A 230 -13.38 20.68 -13.91
C THR A 230 -14.52 21.71 -13.96
N ARG A 231 -14.28 22.87 -14.58
CA ARG A 231 -15.28 23.92 -14.76
C ARG A 231 -16.41 23.52 -15.72
N GLU A 232 -16.07 22.92 -16.86
CA GLU A 232 -17.07 22.40 -17.82
C GLU A 232 -17.89 21.26 -17.21
N PHE A 233 -17.24 20.37 -16.46
CA PHE A 233 -17.93 19.30 -15.77
C PHE A 233 -18.97 19.85 -14.79
N ALA A 234 -18.59 20.82 -13.96
CA ALA A 234 -19.52 21.47 -13.02
C ALA A 234 -20.69 22.16 -13.75
N ALA A 235 -20.43 22.81 -14.89
CA ALA A 235 -21.46 23.46 -15.69
C ALA A 235 -22.44 22.44 -16.31
N ILE A 236 -21.95 21.31 -16.82
CA ILE A 236 -22.79 20.25 -17.39
C ILE A 236 -23.61 19.57 -16.30
N MET A 237 -23.01 19.30 -15.14
CA MET A 237 -23.70 18.71 -13.99
C MET A 237 -24.79 19.63 -13.43
N ALA A 238 -24.58 20.96 -13.45
CA ALA A 238 -25.58 21.93 -13.03
C ALA A 238 -26.84 21.95 -13.92
N THR A 239 -26.77 21.43 -15.16
CA THR A 239 -27.96 21.30 -16.01
C THR A 239 -28.87 20.14 -15.61
N GLY A 240 -28.38 19.18 -14.82
CA GLY A 240 -29.14 18.02 -14.34
C GLY A 240 -29.56 17.02 -15.44
N THR A 241 -29.08 17.19 -16.68
CA THR A 241 -29.53 16.41 -17.84
C THR A 241 -28.72 15.14 -18.10
N LEU A 242 -27.51 15.05 -17.55
CA LEU A 242 -26.55 13.98 -17.83
C LEU A 242 -26.07 13.31 -16.54
N ARG A 243 -25.80 12.00 -16.61
CA ARG A 243 -25.12 11.29 -15.53
C ARG A 243 -23.65 11.71 -15.47
N ALA A 244 -23.04 11.62 -14.28
CA ALA A 244 -21.66 12.08 -14.05
C ALA A 244 -20.63 11.50 -15.02
N SER A 245 -20.79 10.24 -15.44
CA SER A 245 -19.91 9.60 -16.42
C SER A 245 -20.01 10.22 -17.83
N GLU A 246 -21.21 10.56 -18.26
CA GLU A 246 -21.47 11.19 -19.57
C GLU A 246 -21.07 12.67 -19.55
N ALA A 247 -21.32 13.35 -18.43
CA ALA A 247 -20.88 14.73 -18.21
C ALA A 247 -19.36 14.87 -18.21
N ALA A 248 -18.64 13.92 -17.59
CA ALA A 248 -17.17 13.90 -17.57
C ALA A 248 -16.58 13.66 -18.97
N ALA A 249 -17.11 12.69 -19.72
CA ALA A 249 -16.68 12.43 -21.09
C ALA A 249 -16.95 13.63 -22.01
N LEU A 250 -18.11 14.28 -21.85
CA LEU A 250 -18.49 15.46 -22.63
C LEU A 250 -17.64 16.69 -22.28
N ALA A 251 -17.34 16.92 -20.98
CA ALA A 251 -16.48 18.01 -20.51
C ALA A 251 -15.06 17.87 -21.08
N THR A 252 -14.46 16.69 -20.95
CA THR A 252 -13.11 16.41 -21.49
C THR A 252 -13.08 16.59 -23.01
N LYS A 253 -14.08 16.07 -23.73
CA LYS A 253 -14.18 16.24 -25.19
C LYS A 253 -14.29 17.71 -25.61
N ARG A 254 -15.12 18.51 -24.92
CA ARG A 254 -15.31 19.95 -25.21
C ARG A 254 -14.03 20.75 -24.94
N VAL A 255 -13.34 20.49 -23.83
CA VAL A 255 -12.08 21.18 -23.53
C VAL A 255 -10.99 20.77 -24.52
N MET A 256 -10.83 19.48 -24.81
CA MET A 256 -9.84 19.02 -25.78
C MET A 256 -10.09 19.55 -27.19
N GLN A 257 -11.36 19.72 -27.61
CA GLN A 257 -11.70 20.37 -28.88
C GLN A 257 -11.34 21.86 -28.91
N ARG A 258 -11.51 22.59 -27.80
CA ARG A 258 -11.08 23.99 -27.70
C ARG A 258 -9.57 24.13 -27.79
N TYR A 259 -8.82 23.27 -27.11
CA TYR A 259 -7.35 23.27 -27.14
C TYR A 259 -6.77 22.73 -28.47
N GLY A 260 -7.49 21.86 -29.18
CA GLY A 260 -7.13 21.38 -30.52
C GLY A 260 -7.32 22.40 -31.64
N HIS A 261 -8.17 23.42 -31.46
CA HIS A 261 -8.33 24.51 -32.42
C HIS A 261 -7.34 25.67 -32.21
N THR A 262 -6.78 25.84 -31.02
CA THR A 262 -5.80 26.90 -30.73
C THR A 262 -4.46 26.68 -31.43
N THR A 263 -4.12 25.43 -31.80
CA THR A 263 -2.88 25.11 -32.53
C THR A 263 -2.98 25.33 -34.03
N ALA A 264 -4.19 25.50 -34.58
CA ALA A 264 -4.43 25.70 -36.01
C ALA A 264 -4.52 27.18 -36.44
N ALA A 265 -4.51 28.13 -35.49
CA ALA A 265 -4.61 29.57 -35.75
C ALA A 265 -3.28 30.32 -35.58
N LEU A 266 -2.15 29.61 -35.50
CA LEU A 266 -0.80 30.18 -35.33
C LEU A 266 0.20 29.67 -36.38
N ASN A 267 -0.27 29.36 -37.59
CA ASN A 267 0.56 29.21 -38.78
C ASN A 267 0.09 30.16 -39.88
#